data_AF-A0A936GKE3-F1
#
_entry.id   AF-A0A936GKE3-F1
#
_cell.length_a   1.000
_cell.length_b   1.000
_cell.length_c   1.000
_cell.angle_alpha   90.00
_cell.angle_beta   90.00
_cell.angle_gamma   90.00
#
_symmetry.space_group_name_H-M   'P 1'
#
loop_
_entity.id
_entity.type
_entity.pdbx_description
1 polymer ?
#
loop_
_entity_poly.entity_id
_entity_poly.type
_entity_poly.pdbx_seq_one_letter_code
_entity_poly.pdbx_strand_id
1 'polypeptide(L)'
;MKRRNFYGCTAGRSHLSIGSEGDIYPCHRLMDIKHFLLGNIHNGTFNEAALEQYHNNNIHNIEPCRICFARFICAGDCLRGHYVANGVINKPDNNRCIAIKKHVELAIAASFQLRKWHILPLLLPLMRLVWGSPGYILKDNDKELIRHMCKLPWIK
;
A
#
# COMPACT_ATOMS: atom_id res chain seq x y z
N MET A 1 11.57 -12.75 9.78
CA MET A 1 10.09 -12.68 9.90
C MET A 1 9.58 -11.47 9.10
N LYS A 2 8.90 -11.66 7.96
CA LYS A 2 8.29 -10.54 7.20
C LYS A 2 7.15 -9.95 8.02
N ARG A 3 7.30 -8.73 8.55
CA ARG A 3 6.22 -8.02 9.27
C ARG A 3 5.12 -7.65 8.27
N ARG A 4 3.86 -7.94 8.63
CA ARG A 4 2.68 -7.45 7.90
C ARG A 4 2.46 -6.00 8.29
N ASN A 5 2.26 -5.12 7.29
CA ASN A 5 2.07 -3.70 7.55
C ASN A 5 0.57 -3.38 7.68
N PHE A 6 0.18 -2.83 8.82
CA PHE A 6 -1.21 -2.49 9.14
C PHE A 6 -1.51 -1.00 8.96
N TYR A 7 -0.46 -0.19 8.81
CA TYR A 7 -0.52 1.26 8.76
C TYR A 7 0.29 1.78 7.56
N GLY A 8 -0.38 2.36 6.58
CA GLY A 8 0.25 2.98 5.41
C GLY A 8 0.73 4.40 5.71
N CYS A 9 0.01 5.11 6.60
CA CYS A 9 0.34 6.45 7.03
C CYS A 9 0.94 6.47 8.44
N THR A 10 2.02 7.24 8.61
CA THR A 10 2.73 7.44 9.88
C THR A 10 2.23 8.65 10.67
N ALA A 11 1.25 9.39 10.13
CA ALA A 11 0.74 10.62 10.75
C ALA A 11 0.17 10.36 12.14
N GLY A 12 0.58 11.16 13.13
CA GLY A 12 0.16 11.01 14.52
C GLY A 12 0.64 9.73 15.22
N ARG A 13 1.56 8.98 14.58
CA ARG A 13 2.14 7.74 15.14
C ARG A 13 3.64 7.90 15.33
N SER A 14 4.41 7.60 14.29
CA SER A 14 5.86 7.73 14.27
C SER A 14 6.31 9.05 13.64
N HIS A 15 5.36 9.87 13.19
CA HIS A 15 5.63 11.17 12.59
C HIS A 15 4.70 12.22 13.19
N LEU A 16 5.28 13.36 13.54
CA LEU A 16 4.61 14.59 13.93
C LEU A 16 5.33 15.74 13.20
N SER A 17 4.65 16.86 13.03
CA SER A 17 5.21 18.05 12.40
C SER A 17 4.93 19.26 13.27
N ILE A 18 5.90 20.18 13.31
CA ILE A 18 5.85 21.40 14.11
C ILE A 18 5.92 22.57 13.14
N GLY A 19 4.94 23.47 13.21
CA GLY A 19 4.89 24.71 12.43
C GLY A 19 5.84 25.77 12.97
N SER A 20 6.03 26.86 12.22
CA SER A 20 6.87 28.00 12.62
C SER A 20 6.43 28.65 13.93
N GLU A 21 5.12 28.70 14.17
CA GLU A 21 4.49 29.26 15.37
C GLU A 21 4.47 28.27 16.56
N GLY A 22 5.13 27.11 16.42
CA GLY A 22 5.16 26.07 17.45
C GLY A 22 3.94 25.13 17.45
N ASP A 23 3.03 25.26 16.50
CA ASP A 23 1.83 24.42 16.37
C ASP A 23 2.19 22.98 15.99
N ILE A 24 1.62 22.01 16.71
CA ILE A 24 1.89 20.59 16.53
C ILE A 24 0.78 19.95 15.70
N TYR A 25 1.17 19.25 14.64
CA TYR A 25 0.29 18.54 13.72
C TYR A 25 0.72 17.08 13.57
N PRO A 26 -0.21 16.19 13.18
CA PRO A 26 0.08 14.78 12.96
C PRO A 26 1.02 14.52 11.76
N CYS A 27 1.08 15.42 10.78
CA CYS A 27 1.93 15.30 9.59
C CYS A 27 2.01 16.63 8.85
N HIS A 28 3.09 16.87 8.11
CA HIS A 28 3.31 18.09 7.34
C HIS A 28 2.18 18.36 6.33
N ARG A 29 1.58 17.31 5.76
CA ARG A 29 0.47 17.46 4.80
C ARG A 29 -0.84 17.86 5.46
N LEU A 30 -0.92 18.00 6.78
CA LEU A 30 -2.14 18.34 7.53
C LEU A 30 -2.05 19.70 8.23
N MET A 31 -0.92 20.41 8.13
CA MET A 31 -0.65 21.65 8.86
C MET A 31 -1.56 22.83 8.45
N ASP A 32 -2.12 22.80 7.25
CA ASP A 32 -3.02 23.84 6.73
C ASP A 32 -4.46 23.72 7.28
N ILE A 33 -4.76 22.68 8.05
CA ILE A 33 -6.12 22.42 8.54
C ILE A 33 -6.14 22.46 10.07
N LYS A 34 -6.64 23.56 10.63
CA LYS A 34 -6.74 23.78 12.09
C LYS A 34 -7.46 22.65 12.85
N HIS A 35 -8.38 21.93 12.20
CA HIS A 35 -9.05 20.78 12.79
C HIS A 35 -8.09 19.68 13.26
N PHE A 36 -6.88 19.59 12.69
CA PHE A 36 -5.88 18.60 13.05
C PHE A 36 -4.77 19.14 13.97
N LEU A 37 -4.96 20.32 14.55
CA LEU A 37 -4.04 20.87 15.55
C LEU A 37 -4.06 19.97 16.81
N LEU A 38 -2.90 19.46 17.19
CA LEU A 38 -2.72 18.65 18.38
C LEU A 38 -2.33 19.49 19.59
N GLY A 39 -1.72 20.66 19.40
CA GLY A 39 -1.29 21.51 20.49
C GLY A 39 -0.21 22.50 20.05
N ASN A 40 0.50 23.10 21.00
CA ASN A 40 1.56 24.06 20.73
C ASN A 40 2.71 23.91 21.73
N ILE A 41 3.95 23.88 21.21
CA ILE A 41 5.16 23.67 22.04
C ILE A 41 5.44 24.84 22.99
N HIS A 42 5.11 26.07 22.61
CA HIS A 42 5.37 27.26 23.44
C HIS A 42 4.41 27.32 24.62
N ASN A 43 3.19 26.83 24.43
CA ASN A 43 2.18 26.75 25.49
C ASN A 43 2.27 25.45 26.29
N GLY A 44 3.10 24.50 25.88
CA GLY A 44 3.20 23.17 26.49
C GLY A 44 1.91 22.34 26.36
N THR A 45 1.06 22.65 25.38
CA THR A 45 -0.22 21.96 25.20
C THR A 45 -0.09 20.81 24.21
N PHE A 46 -0.71 19.67 24.54
CA PHE A 46 -0.79 18.52 23.64
C PHE A 46 -2.05 17.70 23.91
N ASN A 47 -2.84 17.46 22.87
CA ASN A 47 -4.09 16.74 22.92
C ASN A 47 -3.87 15.28 22.49
N GLU A 48 -3.57 14.43 23.47
CA GLU A 48 -3.37 12.99 23.25
C GLU A 48 -4.66 12.29 22.78
N ALA A 49 -5.83 12.73 23.23
CA ALA A 49 -7.11 12.16 22.77
C ALA A 49 -7.32 12.39 21.27
N ALA A 50 -6.86 13.53 20.75
CA ALA A 50 -6.89 13.79 19.31
C ALA A 50 -5.96 12.87 18.50
N LEU A 51 -4.96 12.22 19.12
CA LEU A 51 -4.12 11.22 18.44
C LEU A 51 -4.83 9.87 18.25
N GLU A 52 -5.79 9.55 19.11
CA GLU A 52 -6.43 8.24 19.15
C GLU A 52 -7.14 7.92 17.82
N GLN A 53 -7.74 8.93 17.18
CA GLN A 53 -8.36 8.79 15.86
C GLN A 53 -7.36 8.32 14.79
N TYR A 54 -6.09 8.74 14.89
CA TYR A 54 -5.05 8.31 13.97
C TYR A 54 -4.68 6.88 14.29
N HIS A 55 -4.43 6.54 15.56
CA HIS A 55 -4.02 5.19 15.96
C HIS A 55 -5.05 4.13 15.54
N ASN A 56 -6.33 4.44 15.72
CA ASN A 56 -7.45 3.59 15.34
C ASN A 56 -7.69 3.51 13.82
N ASN A 57 -7.06 4.35 13.01
CA ASN A 57 -7.24 4.36 11.55
C ASN A 57 -6.28 3.38 10.86
N ASN A 58 -6.69 2.11 10.78
CA ASN A 58 -5.89 1.02 10.21
C ASN A 58 -6.73 0.09 9.34
N ILE A 59 -6.06 -0.79 8.58
CA ILE A 59 -6.72 -1.68 7.61
C ILE A 59 -7.72 -2.66 8.22
N HIS A 60 -7.70 -2.88 9.55
CA HIS A 60 -8.69 -3.70 10.25
C HIS A 60 -9.93 -2.91 10.66
N ASN A 61 -9.83 -1.60 10.83
CA ASN A 61 -10.93 -0.75 11.27
C ASN A 61 -11.64 -0.06 10.10
N ILE A 62 -10.96 0.09 8.96
CA ILE A 62 -11.54 0.62 7.73
C ILE A 62 -12.22 -0.51 6.95
N GLU A 63 -13.55 -0.52 6.91
CA GLU A 63 -14.36 -1.58 6.30
C GLU A 63 -13.86 -2.03 4.91
N PRO A 64 -13.71 -1.14 3.89
CA PRO A 64 -13.32 -1.58 2.56
C PRO A 64 -11.89 -2.14 2.49
N CYS A 65 -11.05 -1.82 3.47
CA CYS A 65 -9.70 -2.37 3.58
C CYS A 65 -9.69 -3.77 4.21
N ARG A 66 -10.68 -4.12 5.05
CA ARG A 66 -10.74 -5.43 5.72
C ARG A 66 -10.83 -6.56 4.71
N ILE A 67 -11.59 -6.39 3.64
CA ILE A 67 -11.79 -7.43 2.61
C ILE A 67 -10.89 -7.27 1.38
N CYS A 68 -10.02 -6.26 1.36
CA CYS A 68 -9.18 -5.96 0.19
C CYS A 68 -7.97 -6.89 0.07
N PHE A 69 -7.76 -7.48 -1.11
CA PHE A 69 -6.61 -8.34 -1.40
C PHE A 69 -5.26 -7.62 -1.27
N ALA A 70 -5.22 -6.31 -1.58
CA ALA A 70 -4.02 -5.49 -1.57
C ALA A 70 -3.74 -4.83 -0.20
N ARG A 71 -4.54 -5.12 0.84
CA ARG A 71 -4.50 -4.40 2.14
C ARG A 71 -3.12 -4.39 2.81
N PHE A 72 -2.33 -5.46 2.69
CA PHE A 72 -0.99 -5.51 3.29
C PHE A 72 0.10 -4.88 2.40
N ILE A 73 -0.23 -4.56 1.16
CA ILE A 73 0.67 -3.91 0.21
C ILE A 73 0.50 -2.39 0.30
N CYS A 74 -0.75 -1.91 0.25
CA CYS A 74 -1.03 -0.48 0.39
C CYS A 74 -1.13 0.00 1.84
N ALA A 75 -1.42 -0.91 2.78
CA ALA A 75 -1.57 -0.64 4.22
C ALA A 75 -2.58 0.47 4.57
N GLY A 76 -3.50 0.81 3.68
CA GLY A 76 -4.48 1.88 3.90
C GLY A 76 -4.03 3.28 3.44
N ASP A 77 -2.88 3.39 2.77
CA ASP A 77 -2.44 4.62 2.06
C ASP A 77 -2.48 5.91 2.93
N CYS A 78 -2.51 7.09 2.29
CA CYS A 78 -2.37 8.38 2.96
C CYS A 78 -3.70 8.93 3.52
N LEU A 79 -3.72 9.23 4.83
CA LEU A 79 -4.87 9.83 5.51
C LEU A 79 -5.25 11.23 4.99
N ARG A 80 -4.26 12.05 4.57
CA ARG A 80 -4.56 13.34 3.93
C ARG A 80 -5.32 13.15 2.61
N GLY A 81 -4.96 12.14 1.82
CA GLY A 81 -5.66 11.84 0.58
C GLY A 81 -7.13 11.47 0.83
N HIS A 82 -7.37 10.67 1.87
CA HIS A 82 -8.72 10.32 2.33
C HIS A 82 -9.53 11.55 2.73
N TYR A 83 -8.91 12.44 3.51
CA TYR A 83 -9.56 13.67 3.94
C TYR A 83 -9.87 14.61 2.76
N VAL A 84 -8.95 14.79 1.81
CA VAL A 84 -9.20 15.65 0.64
C VAL A 84 -10.32 15.09 -0.25
N ALA A 85 -10.42 13.76 -0.38
CA ALA A 85 -11.44 13.12 -1.21
C ALA A 85 -12.83 13.05 -0.54
N ASN A 86 -12.87 12.86 0.79
CA ASN A 86 -14.11 12.51 1.50
C ASN A 86 -14.46 13.46 2.67
N GLY A 87 -13.59 14.39 3.04
CA GLY A 87 -13.72 15.22 4.24
C GLY A 87 -13.46 14.48 5.56
N VAL A 88 -13.13 13.18 5.51
CA VAL A 88 -12.87 12.34 6.68
C VAL A 88 -11.65 11.45 6.46
N ILE A 89 -10.85 11.22 7.50
CA ILE A 89 -9.61 10.43 7.40
C ILE A 89 -9.85 8.91 7.35
N ASN A 90 -10.99 8.42 7.83
CA ASN A 90 -11.31 7.00 7.98
C ASN A 90 -11.99 6.37 6.75
N LYS A 91 -12.19 7.16 5.68
CA LYS A 91 -12.80 6.69 4.43
C LYS A 91 -11.78 6.78 3.29
N PRO A 92 -11.39 5.66 2.68
CA PRO A 92 -10.41 5.67 1.60
C PRO A 92 -10.85 6.48 0.37
N ASP A 93 -9.88 7.05 -0.34
CA ASP A 93 -10.10 7.63 -1.67
C ASP A 93 -10.30 6.50 -2.68
N ASN A 94 -11.52 6.41 -3.22
CA ASN A 94 -11.91 5.34 -4.13
C ASN A 94 -11.08 5.31 -5.41
N ASN A 95 -10.80 6.48 -6.00
CA ASN A 95 -10.05 6.57 -7.26
C ASN A 95 -8.62 6.06 -7.06
N ARG A 96 -8.01 6.47 -5.94
CA ARG A 96 -6.68 6.02 -5.57
C ARG A 96 -6.63 4.54 -5.19
N CYS A 97 -7.66 4.02 -4.53
CA CYS A 97 -7.80 2.59 -4.27
C CYS A 97 -7.84 1.76 -5.57
N ILE A 98 -8.61 2.20 -6.58
CA ILE A 98 -8.67 1.53 -7.89
C ILE A 98 -7.29 1.53 -8.56
N ALA A 99 -6.64 2.69 -8.60
CA ALA A 99 -5.32 2.84 -9.20
C ALA A 99 -4.29 1.93 -8.52
N ILE A 100 -4.21 1.92 -7.19
CA ILE A 100 -3.25 1.10 -6.45
C ILE A 100 -3.52 -0.39 -6.65
N LYS A 101 -4.79 -0.83 -6.59
CA LYS A 101 -5.15 -2.23 -6.88
C LYS A 101 -4.67 -2.63 -8.27
N LYS A 102 -4.82 -1.76 -9.27
CA LYS A 102 -4.35 -2.03 -10.63
C LYS A 102 -2.82 -2.11 -10.71
N HIS A 103 -2.12 -1.20 -10.06
CA HIS A 103 -0.66 -1.25 -9.98
C HIS A 103 -0.16 -2.53 -9.32
N VAL A 104 -0.85 -3.01 -8.27
CA VAL A 104 -0.51 -4.28 -7.62
C VAL A 104 -0.70 -5.47 -8.58
N GLU A 105 -1.81 -5.53 -9.31
CA GLU A 105 -2.05 -6.58 -10.32
C GLU A 105 -0.95 -6.57 -11.40
N LEU A 106 -0.62 -5.40 -11.93
CA LEU A 106 0.41 -5.24 -12.95
C LEU A 106 1.79 -5.62 -12.42
N ALA A 107 2.14 -5.23 -11.19
CA ALA A 107 3.40 -5.58 -10.55
C ALA A 107 3.52 -7.10 -10.36
N ILE A 108 2.44 -7.78 -9.96
CA ILE A 108 2.41 -9.25 -9.85
C ILE A 108 2.63 -9.87 -11.23
N ALA A 109 1.91 -9.43 -12.25
CA ALA A 109 2.06 -9.93 -13.62
C ALA A 109 3.49 -9.73 -14.16
N ALA A 110 4.05 -8.54 -14.00
CA ALA A 110 5.42 -8.22 -14.37
C ALA A 110 6.44 -9.07 -13.60
N SER A 111 6.25 -9.27 -12.30
CA SER A 111 7.15 -10.12 -11.49
C SER A 111 7.18 -11.57 -11.98
N PHE A 112 6.04 -12.09 -12.46
CA PHE A 112 5.96 -13.42 -13.03
C PHE A 112 6.68 -13.50 -14.38
N GLN A 113 6.54 -12.47 -15.22
CA GLN A 113 7.25 -12.38 -16.50
C GLN A 113 8.77 -12.26 -16.30
N LEU A 114 9.23 -11.42 -15.37
CA LEU A 114 10.67 -11.24 -15.10
C LEU A 114 11.33 -12.52 -14.56
N ARG A 115 10.62 -13.32 -13.76
CA ARG A 115 11.11 -14.65 -13.32
C ARG A 115 11.31 -15.62 -14.48
N LYS A 116 10.49 -15.54 -15.53
CA LYS A 116 10.69 -16.33 -16.75
C LYS A 116 11.93 -15.90 -17.52
N TRP A 117 12.29 -14.63 -17.48
CA TRP A 117 13.39 -14.06 -18.28
C TRP A 117 14.76 -14.16 -17.60
N HIS A 118 14.88 -14.01 -16.27
CA HIS A 118 16.19 -13.82 -15.62
C HIS A 118 16.71 -14.95 -14.69
N ILE A 119 15.98 -16.04 -14.48
CA ILE A 119 16.49 -17.19 -13.69
C ILE A 119 16.30 -18.52 -14.41
N LEU A 120 15.14 -18.72 -15.02
CA LEU A 120 14.80 -20.01 -15.63
C LEU A 120 15.70 -20.39 -16.82
N PRO A 121 16.06 -19.52 -17.78
CA PRO A 121 16.82 -19.92 -18.96
C PRO A 121 18.28 -20.29 -18.66
N LEU A 122 18.88 -19.70 -17.62
CA LEU A 122 20.26 -19.94 -17.20
C LEU A 122 20.40 -21.12 -16.23
N LEU A 123 19.40 -21.34 -15.37
CA LEU A 123 19.41 -22.45 -14.41
C LEU A 123 18.73 -23.73 -14.92
N LEU A 124 17.83 -23.68 -15.90
CA LEU A 124 17.19 -24.88 -16.47
C LEU A 124 18.18 -25.91 -17.03
N PRO A 125 19.25 -25.52 -17.77
CA PRO A 125 20.26 -26.48 -18.24
C PRO A 125 21.03 -27.11 -17.07
N LEU A 126 21.45 -26.31 -16.09
CA LEU A 126 22.16 -26.76 -14.88
C LEU A 126 21.30 -27.64 -13.98
N MET A 127 20.02 -27.30 -13.77
CA MET A 127 19.10 -28.07 -12.94
C MET A 127 18.68 -29.39 -13.59
N ARG A 128 18.61 -29.47 -14.93
CA ARG A 128 18.44 -30.75 -15.66
C ARG A 128 19.64 -31.68 -15.49
N LEU A 129 20.85 -31.11 -15.52
CA LEU A 129 22.11 -31.86 -15.40
C LEU A 129 22.36 -32.37 -13.98
N VAL A 130 22.01 -31.57 -12.96
CA VAL A 130 22.35 -31.87 -11.56
C VAL A 130 21.25 -32.65 -10.83
N TRP A 131 19.97 -32.50 -11.18
CA TRP A 131 18.87 -33.01 -10.35
C TRP A 131 17.85 -33.92 -11.03
N GLY A 132 17.94 -34.19 -12.35
CA GLY A 132 17.07 -35.14 -13.05
C GLY A 132 15.55 -34.91 -12.88
N SER A 133 15.14 -33.77 -12.33
CA SER A 133 13.76 -33.52 -11.92
C SER A 133 13.00 -32.89 -13.07
N PRO A 134 11.76 -33.34 -13.36
CA PRO A 134 10.95 -32.73 -14.41
C PRO A 134 10.65 -31.30 -13.97
N GLY A 135 11.32 -30.34 -14.60
CA GLY A 135 11.06 -28.92 -14.40
C GLY A 135 9.56 -28.64 -14.53
N TYR A 136 9.04 -27.69 -13.75
CA TYR A 136 7.62 -27.35 -13.79
C TYR A 136 7.25 -26.83 -15.19
N ILE A 137 6.69 -27.71 -16.02
CA ILE A 137 6.18 -27.37 -17.34
C ILE A 137 4.86 -26.63 -17.12
N LEU A 138 4.81 -25.35 -17.49
CA LEU A 138 3.56 -24.59 -17.55
C LEU A 138 2.57 -25.35 -18.42
N LYS A 139 1.45 -25.77 -17.82
CA LYS A 139 0.36 -26.43 -18.55
C LYS A 139 -0.30 -25.39 -19.45
N ASP A 140 -0.90 -25.81 -20.55
CA ASP A 140 -1.40 -24.89 -21.58
C ASP A 140 -2.45 -23.89 -21.04
N ASN A 141 -3.19 -24.25 -19.99
CA ASN A 141 -4.10 -23.35 -19.28
C ASN A 141 -3.40 -22.12 -18.67
N ASP A 142 -2.14 -22.25 -18.21
CA ASP A 142 -1.37 -21.13 -17.65
C ASP A 142 -0.92 -20.15 -18.74
N LYS A 143 -0.68 -20.66 -19.96
CA LYS A 143 -0.33 -19.82 -21.12
C LYS A 143 -1.56 -19.06 -21.62
N GLU A 144 -2.73 -19.68 -21.55
CA GLU A 144 -3.99 -19.07 -21.94
C GLU A 144 -4.40 -17.93 -20.99
N LEU A 145 -4.27 -18.14 -19.68
CA LEU A 145 -4.50 -17.11 -18.66
C LEU A 145 -3.62 -15.87 -18.89
N ILE A 146 -2.34 -16.08 -19.21
CA ILE A 146 -1.37 -15.01 -19.48
C ILE A 146 -1.69 -14.29 -20.79
N ARG A 147 -2.08 -15.01 -21.84
CA ARG A 147 -2.53 -14.42 -23.11
C ARG A 147 -3.81 -13.60 -22.91
N HIS A 148 -4.74 -14.08 -22.07
CA HIS A 148 -5.97 -13.36 -21.75
C HIS A 148 -5.69 -12.09 -20.94
N MET A 149 -4.74 -12.15 -20.00
CA MET A 149 -4.29 -10.98 -19.24
C MET A 149 -3.61 -9.93 -20.13
N CYS A 150 -2.78 -10.35 -21.11
CA CYS A 150 -2.10 -9.43 -22.04
C CYS A 150 -3.03 -8.83 -23.12
N LYS A 151 -4.21 -9.41 -23.33
CA LYS A 151 -5.25 -8.90 -24.27
C LYS A 151 -6.25 -7.95 -23.61
N LEU A 152 -6.10 -7.66 -22.32
CA LEU A 152 -6.98 -6.73 -21.61
C LEU A 152 -6.80 -5.30 -22.16
N PRO A 153 -7.90 -4.55 -22.33
CA PRO A 153 -7.92 -3.29 -23.08
C PRO A 153 -7.04 -2.16 -22.50
N TRP A 154 -6.54 -2.32 -21.28
CA TRP A 154 -5.68 -1.38 -20.57
C TRP A 154 -4.16 -1.62 -20.75
N ILE A 155 -3.76 -2.56 -21.62
CA ILE A 155 -2.33 -2.89 -21.92
C ILE A 155 -1.90 -2.39 -23.31
N LYS A 156 -2.72 -1.58 -23.99
CA LYS A 156 -2.31 -0.87 -25.23
C LYS A 156 -1.86 0.55 -24.93
#